data_AF-A0A8J5KDV6-F1
#
_entry.id   AF-A0A8J5KDV6-F1
#
_cell.length_a   1.000
_cell.length_b   1.000
_cell.length_c   1.000
_cell.angle_alpha   90.00
_cell.angle_beta   90.00
_cell.angle_gamma   90.00
#
_symmetry.space_group_name_H-M   'P 1'
#
loop_
_entity.id
_entity.type
_entity.pdbx_description
1 polymer ?
#
loop_
_entity_poly.entity_id
_entity_poly.type
_entity_poly.pdbx_seq_one_letter_code
_entity_poly.pdbx_strand_id
1 'polypeptide(L)'
;MEENYIIGLKQEKNDVKLEKVLKEATMENKTVILTTLNAAWVSPGSIIDLFFQSFRTGDGTRRLLDHLIIIALDKKAYIRCISLHTRCFALYTEGMDFSDEKIYMTAGYLSMMWRRIEFLRVILEMGYNFIFSFTNLKYSRVEIDKVRFEWAECMLDYI
;
A
#
# COMPACT_ATOMS: atom_id res chain seq x y z
N MET A 1 -19.33 -25.37 -11.29
CA MET A 1 -19.41 -25.52 -9.81
C MET A 1 -18.03 -25.57 -9.17
N GLU A 2 -17.08 -26.33 -9.73
CA GLU A 2 -15.69 -26.43 -9.23
C GLU A 2 -14.89 -25.11 -9.27
N GLU A 3 -15.00 -24.32 -10.34
CA GLU A 3 -14.30 -23.01 -10.43
C GLU A 3 -14.74 -22.04 -9.33
N ASN A 4 -16.05 -21.92 -9.08
CA ASN A 4 -16.57 -21.05 -8.02
C ASN A 4 -16.11 -21.50 -6.62
N TYR A 5 -15.97 -22.81 -6.40
CA TYR A 5 -15.44 -23.35 -5.15
C TYR A 5 -13.94 -23.04 -4.98
N ILE A 6 -13.14 -23.18 -6.05
CA ILE A 6 -11.71 -22.83 -6.04
C ILE A 6 -11.51 -21.32 -5.84
N ILE A 7 -12.33 -20.48 -6.48
CA ILE A 7 -12.31 -19.02 -6.30
C ILE A 7 -12.64 -18.66 -4.85
N GLY A 8 -13.68 -19.27 -4.27
CA GLY A 8 -14.05 -19.10 -2.87
C GLY A 8 -12.92 -19.46 -1.90
N LEU A 9 -12.28 -20.62 -2.08
CA LEU A 9 -11.14 -21.05 -1.25
C LEU A 9 -9.91 -20.12 -1.39
N LYS A 10 -9.65 -19.62 -2.61
CA LYS A 10 -8.55 -18.68 -2.86
C LYS A 10 -8.82 -17.33 -2.18
N GLN A 11 -10.08 -16.89 -2.18
CA GLN A 11 -10.51 -15.69 -1.48
C GLN A 11 -10.40 -15.85 0.04
N GLU A 12 -10.97 -16.91 0.61
CA GLU A 12 -10.91 -17.20 2.05
C GLU A 12 -9.46 -17.28 2.56
N LYS A 13 -8.58 -17.97 1.82
CA LYS A 13 -7.15 -18.03 2.15
C LYS A 13 -6.47 -16.66 2.11
N ASN A 14 -6.87 -15.81 1.17
CA ASN A 14 -6.37 -14.44 1.09
C ASN A 14 -6.89 -13.58 2.23
N ASP A 15 -8.15 -13.75 2.64
CA ASP A 15 -8.77 -13.03 3.75
C ASP A 15 -8.11 -13.39 5.08
N VAL A 16 -7.86 -14.68 5.34
CA VAL A 16 -7.10 -15.14 6.52
C VAL A 16 -5.69 -14.56 6.54
N LYS A 17 -5.02 -14.52 5.37
CA LYS A 17 -3.68 -13.92 5.26
C LYS A 17 -3.72 -12.41 5.49
N LEU A 18 -4.73 -11.73 4.96
CA LEU A 18 -4.92 -10.30 5.11
C LEU A 18 -5.20 -9.94 6.58
N GLU A 19 -6.12 -10.66 7.23
CA GLU A 19 -6.46 -10.45 8.63
C GLU A 19 -5.23 -10.61 9.53
N LYS A 20 -4.39 -11.61 9.27
CA LYS A 20 -3.15 -11.80 10.00
C LYS A 20 -2.23 -10.57 9.88
N VAL A 21 -2.01 -10.08 8.66
CA VAL A 21 -1.14 -8.90 8.42
C VAL A 21 -1.73 -7.64 9.06
N LEU A 22 -3.05 -7.45 8.96
CA LEU A 22 -3.75 -6.33 9.60
C LEU A 22 -3.58 -6.38 11.14
N LYS A 23 -3.77 -7.56 11.74
CA LYS A 23 -3.63 -7.76 13.18
C LYS A 23 -2.20 -7.53 13.68
N GLU A 24 -1.19 -7.90 12.90
CA GLU A 24 0.22 -7.69 13.25
C GLU A 24 0.66 -6.23 13.15
N ALA A 25 -0.02 -5.42 12.32
CA ALA A 25 0.31 -4.01 12.12
C ALA A 25 -0.64 -3.04 12.86
N THR A 26 -1.69 -3.54 13.50
CA THR A 26 -2.72 -2.68 14.08
C THR A 26 -2.21 -1.86 15.27
N MET A 27 -2.67 -0.61 15.34
CA MET A 27 -2.62 0.23 16.54
C MET A 27 -3.72 -0.17 17.53
N GLU A 28 -3.71 0.42 18.73
CA GLU A 28 -4.66 0.12 19.82
C GLU A 28 -6.13 0.28 19.42
N ASN A 29 -6.45 1.22 18.52
CA ASN A 29 -7.80 1.53 18.06
C ASN A 29 -8.21 0.83 16.74
N LYS A 30 -7.58 -0.32 16.44
CA LYS A 30 -7.78 -1.05 15.16
C LYS A 30 -7.37 -0.27 13.90
N THR A 31 -6.54 0.77 14.03
CA THR A 31 -6.05 1.54 12.88
C THR A 31 -4.77 0.95 12.32
N VAL A 32 -4.67 0.87 10.99
CA VAL A 32 -3.44 0.52 10.25
C VAL A 32 -3.05 1.64 9.29
N ILE A 33 -1.78 1.74 8.94
CA ILE A 33 -1.30 2.64 7.88
C ILE A 33 -1.15 1.83 6.60
N LEU A 34 -1.78 2.28 5.53
CA LEU A 34 -1.82 1.58 4.26
C LEU A 34 -1.18 2.42 3.18
N THR A 35 -0.42 1.76 2.30
CA THR A 35 0.00 2.35 1.04
C THR A 35 -0.01 1.33 -0.08
N THR A 36 0.00 1.78 -1.33
CA THR A 36 -0.07 0.90 -2.51
C THR A 36 1.12 1.12 -3.41
N LEU A 37 1.79 0.04 -3.81
CA LEU A 37 3.03 0.07 -4.60
C LEU A 37 2.87 -0.75 -5.88
N ASN A 38 3.35 -0.22 -7.01
CA ASN A 38 3.46 -0.95 -8.27
C ASN A 38 4.89 -0.85 -8.85
N ALA A 39 5.16 -1.64 -9.90
CA ALA A 39 6.48 -1.84 -10.49
C ALA A 39 7.12 -0.57 -11.06
N ALA A 40 6.32 0.43 -11.40
CA ALA A 40 6.81 1.73 -11.84
C ALA A 40 7.66 2.45 -10.78
N TRP A 41 7.39 2.17 -9.51
CA TRP A 41 7.87 2.94 -8.37
C TRP A 41 8.88 2.18 -7.50
N VAL A 42 9.43 1.06 -7.97
CA VAL A 42 10.23 0.12 -7.13
C VAL A 42 11.73 0.11 -7.41
N SER A 43 12.19 0.87 -8.40
CA SER A 43 13.62 0.95 -8.73
C SER A 43 14.45 1.50 -7.55
N PRO A 44 15.70 1.07 -7.35
CA PRO A 44 16.56 1.66 -6.33
C PRO A 44 16.65 3.19 -6.48
N GLY A 45 16.51 3.93 -5.38
CA GLY A 45 16.48 5.39 -5.36
C GLY A 45 15.15 6.01 -5.83
N SER A 46 14.12 5.20 -6.11
CA SER A 46 12.80 5.71 -6.49
C SER A 46 11.99 6.18 -5.29
N ILE A 47 10.73 6.58 -5.56
CA ILE A 47 9.77 7.08 -4.58
C ILE A 47 9.56 6.16 -3.37
N ILE A 48 9.72 4.83 -3.50
CA ILE A 48 9.59 3.92 -2.35
C ILE A 48 10.74 4.10 -1.35
N ASP A 49 11.97 4.32 -1.83
CA ASP A 49 13.13 4.51 -0.97
C ASP A 49 13.04 5.87 -0.26
N LEU A 50 12.58 6.91 -0.97
CA LEU A 50 12.28 8.23 -0.39
C LEU A 50 11.14 8.16 0.64
N PHE A 51 10.10 7.38 0.36
CA PHE A 51 9.01 7.14 1.30
C PHE A 51 9.52 6.52 2.60
N PHE A 52 10.36 5.48 2.56
CA PHE A 52 10.96 4.94 3.77
C PHE A 52 11.93 5.91 4.46
N GLN A 53 12.64 6.73 3.70
CA GLN A 53 13.54 7.73 4.25
C GLN A 53 12.79 8.80 5.04
N SER A 54 11.62 9.26 4.59
CA SER A 54 10.84 10.28 5.29
C SER A 54 10.43 9.86 6.70
N PHE A 55 9.98 8.61 6.89
CA PHE A 55 9.71 8.07 8.24
C PHE A 55 10.96 7.92 9.11
N ARG A 56 12.14 7.73 8.51
CA ARG A 56 13.39 7.59 9.28
C ARG A 56 13.94 8.93 9.71
N THR A 57 13.70 9.99 8.93
CA THR A 57 14.22 11.33 9.20
C THR A 57 13.21 12.27 9.86
N GLY A 58 11.91 11.99 9.79
CA GLY A 58 10.89 12.78 10.48
C GLY A 58 10.89 12.55 11.99
N ASP A 59 10.49 13.57 12.75
CA ASP A 59 10.51 13.52 14.20
C ASP A 59 9.43 12.56 14.74
N GLY A 60 9.84 11.55 15.50
CA GLY A 60 8.94 10.54 16.05
C GLY A 60 8.25 9.61 15.04
N THR A 61 8.41 9.79 13.73
CA THR A 61 7.65 9.08 12.70
C THR A 61 8.14 7.65 12.45
N ARG A 62 9.36 7.31 12.86
CA ARG A 62 9.95 5.97 12.65
C ARG A 62 9.09 4.83 13.22
N ARG A 63 8.40 5.06 14.34
CA ARG A 63 7.49 4.08 14.97
C ARG A 63 6.29 3.74 14.08
N LEU A 64 5.88 4.65 13.20
CA LEU A 64 4.75 4.44 12.29
C LEU A 64 5.03 3.33 11.27
N LEU A 65 6.31 3.04 10.99
CA LEU A 65 6.69 1.92 10.14
C LEU A 65 6.22 0.57 10.72
N ASP A 66 6.02 0.46 12.03
CA ASP A 66 5.48 -0.76 12.63
C ASP A 66 3.99 -0.98 12.31
N HIS A 67 3.29 0.09 11.95
CA HIS A 67 1.88 0.05 11.60
C HIS A 67 1.63 0.14 10.09
N LEU A 68 2.69 0.27 9.31
CA LEU A 68 2.64 0.35 7.86
C LEU A 68 2.45 -1.03 7.23
N ILE A 69 1.48 -1.14 6.33
CA ILE A 69 1.31 -2.27 5.42
C ILE A 69 1.40 -1.73 3.98
N ILE A 70 2.27 -2.33 3.19
CA ILE A 70 2.39 -2.00 1.77
C ILE A 70 1.64 -3.04 0.94
N ILE A 71 0.70 -2.54 0.15
CA ILE A 71 -0.14 -3.32 -0.77
C ILE A 71 0.51 -3.30 -2.15
N ALA A 72 1.15 -4.40 -2.52
CA ALA A 72 1.80 -4.57 -3.81
C ALA A 72 0.79 -4.99 -4.88
N LEU A 73 0.70 -4.21 -5.96
CA LEU A 73 -0.25 -4.42 -7.06
C LEU A 73 0.27 -5.38 -8.13
N ASP A 74 1.56 -5.74 -8.07
CA ASP A 74 2.21 -6.67 -8.97
C ASP A 74 3.38 -7.41 -8.28
N LYS A 75 3.89 -8.43 -8.97
CA LYS A 75 4.94 -9.30 -8.45
C LYS A 75 6.27 -8.56 -8.20
N LYS A 76 6.67 -7.63 -9.06
CA LYS A 76 7.94 -6.90 -8.92
C LYS A 76 7.86 -5.96 -7.73
N ALA A 77 6.72 -5.28 -7.55
CA ALA A 77 6.44 -4.49 -6.35
C ALA A 77 6.45 -5.32 -5.07
N TYR A 78 5.87 -6.52 -5.09
CA TYR A 78 5.85 -7.40 -3.92
C TYR A 78 7.27 -7.84 -3.52
N ILE A 79 8.09 -8.24 -4.50
CA ILE A 79 9.50 -8.62 -4.26
C ILE A 79 10.29 -7.44 -3.69
N ARG A 80 10.11 -6.22 -4.22
CA ARG A 80 10.77 -5.04 -3.64
C ARG A 80 10.29 -4.78 -2.22
N CYS A 81 8.98 -4.85 -2.00
CA CYS A 81 8.38 -4.61 -0.69
C CYS A 81 9.01 -5.50 0.38
N ILE A 82 9.05 -6.82 0.19
CA ILE A 82 9.57 -7.76 1.19
C ILE A 82 11.07 -7.58 1.45
N SER A 83 11.81 -6.97 0.52
CA SER A 83 13.22 -6.62 0.71
C SER A 83 13.42 -5.36 1.57
N LEU A 84 12.39 -4.50 1.67
CA LEU A 84 12.43 -3.23 2.41
C LEU A 84 11.66 -3.28 3.73
N HIS A 85 10.62 -4.12 3.80
CA HIS A 85 9.62 -4.10 4.86
C HIS A 85 9.04 -5.48 5.17
N THR A 86 8.65 -5.69 6.42
CA THR A 86 8.12 -6.99 6.88
C THR A 86 6.64 -7.18 6.55
N ARG A 87 5.87 -6.09 6.48
CA ARG A 87 4.40 -6.12 6.36
C ARG A 87 3.99 -5.77 4.93
N CYS A 88 4.06 -6.77 4.05
CA CYS A 88 3.73 -6.65 2.63
C CYS A 88 2.57 -7.57 2.27
N PHE A 89 1.56 -7.03 1.57
CA PHE A 89 0.43 -7.82 1.06
C PHE A 89 0.37 -7.73 -0.46
N ALA A 90 0.18 -8.87 -1.13
CA ALA A 90 0.11 -8.92 -2.59
C ALA A 90 -1.35 -8.90 -3.04
N LEU A 91 -1.76 -7.80 -3.66
CA LEU A 91 -3.10 -7.60 -4.19
C LEU A 91 -3.15 -7.98 -5.67
N TYR A 92 -3.05 -9.27 -5.94
CA TYR A 92 -3.17 -9.78 -7.30
C TYR A 92 -4.59 -9.63 -7.82
N THR A 93 -4.72 -9.18 -9.06
CA THR A 93 -6.00 -9.04 -9.74
C THR A 93 -5.92 -9.82 -11.04
N GLU A 94 -6.75 -10.85 -11.17
CA GLU A 94 -6.73 -11.73 -12.34
C GLU A 94 -7.13 -10.96 -13.60
N GLY A 95 -6.38 -11.15 -14.69
CA GLY A 95 -6.62 -10.47 -15.96
C GLY A 95 -6.23 -8.98 -16.01
N MET A 96 -5.64 -8.40 -14.95
CA MET A 96 -5.19 -7.01 -14.93
C MET A 96 -3.71 -6.87 -14.60
N ASP A 97 -3.00 -6.07 -15.39
CA ASP A 97 -1.60 -5.71 -15.13
C ASP A 97 -1.46 -4.23 -14.72
N PHE A 98 -1.04 -4.03 -13.48
CA PHE A 98 -0.78 -2.73 -12.89
C PHE A 98 0.71 -2.39 -12.77
N SER A 99 1.61 -3.18 -13.38
CA SER A 99 3.06 -2.98 -13.28
C SER A 99 3.50 -1.61 -13.81
N ASP A 100 2.94 -1.20 -14.93
CA ASP A 100 3.37 0.03 -15.61
C ASP A 100 2.95 1.29 -14.86
N GLU A 101 3.66 2.38 -15.15
CA GLU A 101 3.16 3.68 -14.75
C GLU A 101 1.82 3.95 -15.42
N LYS A 102 0.78 4.17 -14.61
CA LYS A 102 -0.55 4.49 -15.12
C LYS A 102 -0.71 6.00 -15.21
N ILE A 103 -0.80 6.52 -16.44
CA ILE A 103 -1.05 7.93 -16.71
C ILE A 103 -2.42 8.32 -16.17
N TYR A 104 -2.48 9.45 -15.48
CA TYR A 104 -3.70 9.97 -14.87
C TYR A 104 -4.90 9.94 -15.84
N MET A 105 -6.05 9.49 -15.36
CA MET A 105 -7.33 9.39 -16.09
C MET A 105 -7.38 8.41 -17.27
N THR A 106 -6.33 7.64 -17.54
CA THR A 106 -6.42 6.51 -18.49
C THR A 106 -7.28 5.38 -17.94
N ALA A 107 -7.82 4.53 -18.81
CA ALA A 107 -8.58 3.35 -18.40
C ALA A 107 -7.81 2.48 -17.38
N GLY A 108 -6.52 2.23 -17.63
CA GLY A 108 -5.67 1.48 -16.71
C GLY A 108 -5.46 2.16 -15.36
N TYR A 109 -5.38 3.50 -15.32
CA TYR A 109 -5.34 4.25 -14.07
C TYR A 109 -6.64 4.11 -13.28
N LEU A 110 -7.79 4.29 -13.95
CA LEU A 110 -9.10 4.17 -13.31
C LEU A 110 -9.34 2.76 -12.78
N SER A 111 -9.02 1.71 -13.55
CA SER A 111 -9.09 0.32 -13.08
C SER A 111 -8.23 0.07 -11.85
N MET A 112 -7.02 0.64 -11.81
CA MET A 112 -6.15 0.55 -10.63
C MET A 112 -6.76 1.25 -9.41
N MET A 113 -7.34 2.44 -9.59
CA MET A 113 -7.98 3.19 -8.52
C MET A 113 -9.22 2.48 -7.98
N TRP A 114 -10.07 1.93 -8.85
CA TRP A 114 -11.20 1.10 -8.43
C TRP A 114 -10.75 -0.11 -7.63
N ARG A 115 -9.69 -0.80 -8.09
CA ARG A 115 -9.15 -1.95 -7.37
C ARG A 115 -8.66 -1.58 -5.97
N ARG A 116 -8.04 -0.40 -5.82
CA ARG A 116 -7.61 0.14 -4.51
C ARG A 116 -8.82 0.44 -3.61
N ILE A 117 -9.84 1.11 -4.14
CA ILE A 117 -11.06 1.44 -3.38
C ILE A 117 -11.77 0.17 -2.89
N GLU A 118 -11.93 -0.83 -3.75
CA GLU A 118 -12.50 -2.14 -3.38
C GLU A 118 -11.71 -2.80 -2.25
N PHE A 119 -10.37 -2.76 -2.32
CA PHE A 119 -9.54 -3.33 -1.25
C PHE A 119 -9.68 -2.57 0.07
N LEU A 120 -9.74 -1.24 0.04
CA LEU A 120 -9.97 -0.42 1.24
C LEU A 120 -11.34 -0.68 1.85
N ARG A 121 -12.36 -0.91 1.03
CA ARG A 121 -13.69 -1.31 1.50
C ARG A 121 -13.64 -2.63 2.26
N VAL A 122 -12.94 -3.65 1.74
CA VAL A 122 -12.79 -4.94 2.44
C VAL A 122 -12.18 -4.75 3.83
N ILE A 123 -11.16 -3.90 3.97
CA ILE A 123 -10.52 -3.63 5.27
C ILE A 123 -11.52 -3.02 6.28
N LEU A 124 -12.40 -2.10 5.83
CA LEU A 124 -13.46 -1.53 6.67
C LEU A 124 -14.49 -2.59 7.04
N GLU A 125 -14.90 -3.45 6.11
CA GLU A 125 -15.83 -4.55 6.36
C GLU A 125 -15.26 -5.58 7.36
N MET A 126 -13.94 -5.73 7.41
CA MET A 126 -13.22 -6.52 8.43
C MET A 126 -13.12 -5.81 9.79
N GLY A 127 -13.60 -4.57 9.92
CA GLY A 127 -13.66 -3.82 11.18
C GLY A 127 -12.37 -3.12 11.57
N TYR A 128 -11.47 -2.85 10.62
CA TYR A 128 -10.27 -2.05 10.82
C TYR A 128 -10.49 -0.62 10.32
N ASN A 129 -9.85 0.34 10.98
CA ASN A 129 -9.70 1.70 10.48
C ASN A 129 -8.38 1.80 9.72
N PHE A 130 -8.24 2.81 8.85
CA PHE A 130 -6.95 3.02 8.18
C PHE A 130 -6.63 4.48 7.91
N ILE A 131 -5.34 4.77 7.91
CA ILE A 131 -4.75 5.96 7.29
C ILE A 131 -4.14 5.51 5.96
N PHE A 132 -4.57 6.11 4.86
CA PHE A 132 -4.13 5.69 3.53
C PHE A 132 -3.27 6.76 2.88
N SER A 133 -2.05 6.39 2.46
CA SER A 133 -1.14 7.24 1.72
C SER A 133 -0.86 6.63 0.34
N PHE A 134 -0.92 7.42 -0.73
CA PHE A 134 -0.47 6.97 -2.05
C PHE A 134 1.04 7.19 -2.16
N THR A 135 1.85 6.17 -2.49
CA THR A 135 3.26 6.38 -2.89
C THR A 135 3.41 7.11 -4.23
N ASN A 136 2.38 7.80 -4.71
CA ASN A 136 2.34 8.43 -6.01
C ASN A 136 1.60 9.76 -5.93
N LEU A 137 2.32 10.80 -5.51
CA LEU A 137 2.11 12.15 -6.00
C LEU A 137 3.16 12.40 -7.07
N LYS A 138 2.83 12.10 -8.33
CA LYS A 138 3.45 12.81 -9.45
C LYS A 138 2.97 14.26 -9.32
N TYR A 139 3.71 15.09 -8.59
CA TYR A 139 3.50 16.52 -8.59
C TYR A 139 4.65 17.12 -9.38
N SER A 140 4.35 17.61 -10.58
CA SER A 140 5.33 18.19 -11.50
C SER A 140 5.99 19.49 -10.97
N ARG A 141 5.83 19.83 -9.68
CA ARG A 141 6.49 20.95 -8.98
C ARG A 141 6.51 20.74 -7.45
N VAL A 142 7.24 19.77 -6.93
CA VAL A 142 7.65 19.83 -5.52
C VAL A 142 9.15 19.60 -5.44
N GLU A 143 9.85 20.50 -4.76
CA GLU A 143 11.26 20.32 -4.40
C GLU A 143 11.37 19.00 -3.63
N ILE A 144 12.19 18.09 -4.14
CA ILE A 144 12.42 16.76 -3.54
C ILE A 144 12.84 16.89 -2.07
N ASP A 145 13.52 17.99 -1.71
CA ASP A 145 13.92 18.29 -0.33
C ASP A 145 12.75 18.64 0.60
N LYS A 146 11.63 19.18 0.08
CA LYS A 146 10.41 19.48 0.87
C LYS A 146 9.51 18.27 1.05
N VAL A 147 9.38 17.41 0.03
CA VAL A 147 8.64 16.14 0.08
C VAL A 147 9.16 15.22 1.19
N ARG A 148 10.46 15.25 1.46
CA ARG A 148 11.14 14.38 2.44
C ARG A 148 10.61 14.54 3.88
N PHE A 149 10.01 15.67 4.22
CA PHE A 149 9.52 15.95 5.57
C PHE A 149 8.00 15.86 5.70
N GLU A 150 7.25 16.34 4.70
CA GLU A 150 5.78 16.50 4.81
C GLU A 150 5.01 15.18 4.98
N TRP A 151 5.45 14.06 4.39
CA TRP A 151 4.62 12.85 4.31
C TRP A 151 4.44 12.19 5.67
N ALA A 152 5.55 12.11 6.41
CA ALA A 152 5.59 11.45 7.69
C ALA A 152 5.02 12.36 8.79
N GLU A 153 5.26 13.67 8.70
CA GLU A 153 4.68 14.66 9.61
C GLU A 153 3.16 14.75 9.45
N CYS A 154 2.65 14.85 8.21
CA CYS A 154 1.20 14.81 7.99
C CYS A 154 0.56 13.55 8.58
N MET A 155 1.24 12.40 8.56
CA MET A 155 0.70 11.17 9.17
C MET A 155 0.63 11.23 10.70
N LEU A 156 1.47 12.02 11.38
CA LEU A 156 1.33 12.24 12.82
C LEU A 156 0.13 13.12 13.16
N ASP A 157 -0.25 14.07 12.30
CA ASP A 157 -1.45 14.89 12.53
C ASP A 157 -2.76 14.08 12.47
N TYR A 158 -2.72 12.86 11.90
CA TYR A 158 -3.85 11.95 11.81
C TYR A 158 -3.95 10.93 12.96
N ILE A 159 -2.95 10.83 13.84
CA ILE A 159 -2.83 9.79 14.90
C ILE A 159 -2.84 10.44 16.28
#